data_AF-C1F9E9-F1
#
_entry.id   AF-C1F9E9-F1
#
_cell.length_a   1.000
_cell.length_b   1.000
_cell.length_c   1.000
_cell.angle_alpha   90.00
_cell.angle_beta   90.00
_cell.angle_gamma   90.00
#
_symmetry.space_group_name_H-M   'P 1'
#
loop_
_entity.id
_entity.type
_entity.pdbx_description
1 polymer ?
#
loop_
_entity_poly.entity_id
_entity_poly.type
_entity_poly.pdbx_seq_one_letter_code
_entity_poly.pdbx_strand_id
1 'polypeptide(L)'
;MKSQMACSVHKFFAASLPLFLFIFLSATLPSHAQTAMLASAASALPNAPDPAGTAHSGVISGTVVDPTGEPIANAEVNVRGQSLPAPMSTKTDTQGKFTIGGLGSGDYTVTVFATHFLNTTAPTVALGDGEVYRLSITATPIPQSSTTVEVTASEQEIATAQLHLEEKQRILGFVPNFYTSYVWDAAPLDAKQKMALSFHSLLDPFTPFEAAAAAGAEQVAGLQSGYGSGAEGYGKRYGAAYADIFVSRIIGDGLLPSVFRQDPRYFYRGTGSVGSRMWYAARSAFVARGDNGKWEPNYSGLLGDFTSAGISNAYSSPSDRGLGTTLQNGAILVAGDAFEDELLEFLSRKLTHHIPPGAHGK
;
A
#
# COMPACT_ATOMS: atom_id res chain seq x y z
N MET A 1 -20.76 -23.95 -44.91
CA MET A 1 -20.40 -24.60 -43.63
C MET A 1 -19.09 -24.11 -43.00
N LYS A 2 -18.05 -23.72 -43.75
CA LYS A 2 -16.82 -23.12 -43.15
C LYS A 2 -16.97 -21.65 -42.70
N SER A 3 -17.98 -20.94 -43.21
CA SER A 3 -18.20 -19.49 -42.94
C SER A 3 -18.99 -19.17 -41.66
N GLN A 4 -19.67 -20.14 -41.03
CA GLN A 4 -20.33 -19.93 -39.73
C GLN A 4 -19.38 -20.14 -38.54
N MET A 5 -18.27 -20.86 -38.74
CA MET A 5 -17.30 -21.19 -37.69
C MET A 5 -16.39 -20.01 -37.30
N ALA A 6 -16.02 -19.14 -38.24
CA ALA A 6 -15.25 -17.92 -37.95
C ALA A 6 -16.09 -16.83 -37.27
N CYS A 7 -17.43 -16.94 -37.34
CA CYS A 7 -18.35 -15.96 -36.77
C CYS A 7 -18.60 -16.18 -35.26
N SER A 8 -18.30 -17.37 -34.73
CA SER A 8 -18.49 -17.72 -33.31
C SER A 8 -17.37 -17.16 -32.41
N VAL A 9 -16.16 -17.06 -32.95
CA VAL A 9 -14.95 -16.54 -32.26
C VAL A 9 -15.08 -15.05 -31.92
N HIS A 10 -15.79 -14.28 -32.75
CA HIS A 10 -16.04 -12.85 -32.50
C HIS A 10 -17.20 -12.61 -31.52
N LYS A 11 -18.09 -13.60 -31.33
CA LYS A 11 -19.37 -13.44 -30.61
C LYS A 11 -19.31 -13.79 -29.13
N PHE A 12 -18.42 -14.70 -28.74
CA PHE A 12 -18.13 -14.98 -27.33
C PHE A 12 -17.38 -13.80 -26.68
N PHE A 13 -16.44 -13.19 -27.42
CA PHE A 13 -15.81 -11.93 -27.02
C PHE A 13 -16.82 -10.76 -26.99
N ALA A 14 -17.70 -10.63 -28.00
CA ALA A 14 -18.73 -9.56 -28.04
C ALA A 14 -19.74 -9.59 -26.87
N ALA A 15 -19.84 -10.72 -26.15
CA ALA A 15 -20.76 -10.91 -25.04
C ALA A 15 -20.24 -10.36 -23.70
N SER A 16 -18.92 -10.47 -23.46
CA SER A 16 -18.22 -9.89 -22.31
C SER A 16 -17.61 -8.51 -22.62
N LEU A 17 -17.51 -8.12 -23.90
CA LEU A 17 -16.97 -6.83 -24.37
C LEU A 17 -17.76 -5.54 -24.05
N PRO A 18 -19.10 -5.46 -23.91
CA PRO A 18 -19.76 -4.16 -23.94
C PRO A 18 -19.67 -3.39 -22.61
N LEU A 19 -19.35 -4.04 -21.49
CA LEU A 19 -19.28 -3.37 -20.20
C LEU A 19 -17.92 -2.69 -19.95
N PHE A 20 -16.84 -3.22 -20.55
CA PHE A 20 -15.48 -2.68 -20.35
C PHE A 20 -15.02 -1.70 -21.45
N LEU A 21 -15.68 -1.61 -22.61
CA LEU A 21 -15.21 -0.72 -23.69
C LEU A 21 -15.86 0.68 -23.70
N PHE A 22 -16.97 0.90 -22.99
CA PHE A 22 -17.78 2.12 -23.14
C PHE A 22 -17.38 3.32 -22.25
N ILE A 23 -16.39 3.19 -21.35
CA ILE A 23 -16.02 4.25 -20.38
C ILE A 23 -14.65 4.91 -20.70
N PHE A 24 -13.90 4.42 -21.68
CA PHE A 24 -12.44 4.64 -21.74
C PHE A 24 -11.93 5.70 -22.72
N LEU A 25 -12.75 6.67 -23.13
CA LEU A 25 -12.29 7.80 -23.94
C LEU A 25 -12.46 9.15 -23.23
N SER A 26 -11.60 9.42 -22.23
CA SER A 26 -11.01 10.76 -21.98
C SER A 26 -10.28 10.83 -20.63
N ALA A 27 -8.95 10.68 -20.62
CA ALA A 27 -8.09 11.28 -19.59
C ALA A 27 -6.60 11.20 -19.99
N THR A 28 -6.08 12.29 -20.54
CA THR A 28 -4.64 12.55 -20.68
C THR A 28 -4.23 13.63 -19.67
N LEU A 29 -3.24 13.34 -18.83
CA LEU A 29 -2.49 14.26 -17.95
C LEU A 29 -1.14 14.61 -18.63
N PRO A 30 -0.21 15.39 -18.01
CA PRO A 30 -0.28 16.73 -17.40
C PRO A 30 0.88 17.62 -17.92
N SER A 31 1.04 18.87 -17.41
CA SER A 31 2.31 19.62 -17.59
C SER A 31 2.50 20.80 -16.63
N HIS A 32 3.64 20.78 -15.91
CA HIS A 32 4.62 21.86 -15.60
C HIS A 32 4.13 23.21 -14.99
N ALA A 33 4.82 23.95 -14.14
CA ALA A 33 6.09 23.88 -13.40
C ALA A 33 6.20 25.15 -12.50
N GLN A 34 7.16 25.11 -11.58
CA GLN A 34 8.04 26.22 -11.11
C GLN A 34 7.60 27.30 -10.11
N THR A 35 8.59 27.54 -9.24
CA THR A 35 8.78 28.38 -8.07
C THR A 35 9.00 29.87 -8.40
N ALA A 36 8.65 30.77 -7.48
CA ALA A 36 9.18 32.14 -7.44
C ALA A 36 9.36 32.67 -6.00
N MET A 37 10.45 33.43 -5.82
CA MET A 37 11.00 34.05 -4.60
C MET A 37 10.18 35.21 -4.03
N LEU A 38 10.52 35.65 -2.80
CA LEU A 38 10.56 37.02 -2.22
C LEU A 38 11.05 36.87 -0.75
N ALA A 39 11.74 37.77 -0.04
CA ALA A 39 12.41 39.04 -0.32
C ALA A 39 13.32 39.42 0.88
N SER A 40 14.44 40.08 0.57
CA SER A 40 15.03 41.29 1.15
C SER A 40 15.30 41.49 2.66
N ALA A 41 16.48 42.08 2.89
CA ALA A 41 17.15 42.47 4.13
C ALA A 41 16.52 43.67 4.87
N ALA A 42 16.80 43.76 6.18
CA ALA A 42 16.60 44.95 7.00
C ALA A 42 17.93 45.37 7.68
N SER A 43 18.21 46.65 7.52
CA SER A 43 19.42 47.41 7.89
C SER A 43 19.43 47.88 9.35
N ALA A 44 20.64 47.98 9.91
CA ALA A 44 20.97 48.52 11.23
C ALA A 44 20.95 50.07 11.29
N LEU A 45 20.69 50.62 12.49
CA LEU A 45 20.89 52.02 12.92
C LEU A 45 21.12 52.06 14.46
N PRO A 46 21.65 53.15 15.06
CA PRO A 46 22.84 53.13 15.95
C PRO A 46 22.59 53.34 17.46
N ASN A 47 23.61 52.98 18.25
CA ASN A 47 23.69 53.05 19.71
C ASN A 47 23.68 54.50 20.27
N ALA A 48 22.93 54.69 21.36
CA ALA A 48 23.06 55.81 22.29
C ALA A 48 23.97 55.43 23.49
N PRO A 49 24.66 56.39 24.13
CA PRO A 49 25.60 56.10 25.22
C PRO A 49 24.92 56.01 26.58
N ASP A 50 25.26 55.00 27.38
CA ASP A 50 24.85 54.89 28.79
C ASP A 50 25.89 55.54 29.74
N PRO A 51 25.44 56.23 30.81
CA PRO A 51 26.30 56.82 31.82
C PRO A 51 26.81 55.78 32.84
N ALA A 52 28.05 55.97 33.28
CA ALA A 52 28.70 55.17 34.31
C ALA A 52 28.01 55.31 35.68
N GLY A 53 27.60 54.17 36.25
CA GLY A 53 27.06 54.03 37.61
C GLY A 53 27.75 52.90 38.35
N THR A 54 28.07 53.15 39.62
CA THR A 54 28.73 52.27 40.59
C THR A 54 28.23 50.82 40.58
N ALA A 55 29.15 49.86 40.40
CA ALA A 55 28.84 48.44 40.29
C ALA A 55 28.34 47.83 41.61
N HIS A 56 27.03 47.60 41.75
CA HIS A 56 26.54 46.56 42.65
C HIS A 56 26.48 45.26 41.85
N SER A 57 27.36 44.32 42.21
CA SER A 57 27.42 43.01 41.57
C SER A 57 26.29 42.12 42.07
N GLY A 58 25.32 41.82 41.21
CA GLY A 58 24.33 40.79 41.39
C GLY A 58 24.90 39.37 41.31
N VAL A 59 24.06 38.40 41.67
CA VAL A 59 24.42 36.99 41.78
C VAL A 59 23.32 36.13 41.16
N ILE A 60 23.69 35.20 40.28
CA ILE A 60 22.81 34.13 39.83
C ILE A 60 23.22 32.86 40.57
N SER A 61 22.27 32.23 41.26
CA SER A 61 22.46 30.98 41.96
C SER A 61 21.38 29.99 41.57
N GLY A 62 21.59 28.69 41.76
CA GLY A 62 20.57 27.72 41.43
C GLY A 62 20.98 26.28 41.62
N THR A 63 20.09 25.38 41.21
CA THR A 63 20.31 23.93 41.22
C THR A 63 20.02 23.34 39.84
N VAL A 64 20.84 22.38 39.41
CA VAL A 64 20.61 21.57 38.22
C VAL A 64 20.17 20.18 38.65
N VAL A 65 19.02 19.74 38.16
CA VAL A 65 18.42 18.42 38.44
C VAL A 65 18.04 17.71 37.15
N ASP A 66 17.83 16.41 37.22
CA ASP A 66 17.19 15.64 36.15
C ASP A 66 15.64 15.65 36.29
N PRO A 67 14.87 15.05 35.36
CA PRO A 67 13.40 14.99 35.46
C PRO A 67 12.88 14.15 36.64
N THR A 68 13.72 13.31 37.25
CA THR A 68 13.38 12.52 38.44
C THR A 68 13.62 13.30 39.74
N GLY A 69 14.26 14.47 39.66
CA GLY A 69 14.60 15.34 40.78
C GLY A 69 15.99 15.06 41.38
N GLU A 70 16.80 14.22 40.75
CA GLU A 70 18.16 13.90 41.20
C GLU A 70 19.12 15.05 40.84
N PRO A 71 19.96 15.53 41.79
CA PRO A 71 20.91 16.60 41.51
C PRO A 71 22.03 16.17 40.57
N ILE A 72 22.36 17.03 39.59
CA ILE A 72 23.41 16.76 38.61
C ILE A 72 24.70 17.48 39.03
N ALA A 73 25.68 16.71 39.52
CA ALA A 73 27.00 17.21 39.90
C ALA A 73 27.93 17.40 38.70
N ASN A 74 28.90 18.31 38.82
CA ASN A 74 29.91 18.62 37.80
C ASN A 74 29.36 19.09 36.44
N ALA A 75 28.11 19.53 36.37
CA ALA A 75 27.55 20.20 35.19
C ALA A 75 28.19 21.57 35.03
N GLU A 76 28.66 21.89 33.84
CA GLU A 76 29.22 23.20 33.52
C GLU A 76 28.08 24.18 33.22
N VAL A 77 28.00 25.25 34.02
CA VAL A 77 27.01 26.32 33.89
C VAL A 77 27.72 27.53 33.29
N ASN A 78 27.31 27.91 32.09
CA ASN A 78 27.85 29.04 31.34
C ASN A 78 26.83 30.19 31.31
N VAL A 79 27.26 31.37 31.75
CA VAL A 79 26.45 32.60 31.78
C VAL A 79 27.00 33.58 30.75
N ARG A 80 26.11 34.09 29.89
CA ARG A 80 26.40 35.13 28.90
C ARG A 80 25.41 36.27 29.05
N GLY A 81 25.85 37.49 28.84
CA GLY A 81 25.00 38.69 28.87
C GLY A 81 25.70 39.83 28.14
N GLN A 82 24.93 40.82 27.68
CA GLN A 82 25.48 41.96 26.95
C GLN A 82 26.41 42.83 27.81
N SER A 83 26.21 42.79 29.14
CA SER A 83 27.02 43.43 30.17
C SER A 83 28.33 42.70 30.49
N LEU A 84 28.56 41.48 29.96
CA LEU A 84 29.75 40.68 30.23
C LEU A 84 30.72 40.68 29.04
N PRO A 85 31.98 41.14 29.21
CA PRO A 85 32.97 41.14 28.13
C PRO A 85 33.42 39.73 27.73
N ALA A 86 33.27 38.74 28.61
CA ALA A 86 33.48 37.33 28.34
C ALA A 86 32.45 36.47 29.10
N PRO A 87 32.06 35.30 28.58
CA PRO A 87 31.22 34.35 29.30
C PRO A 87 31.86 33.96 30.64
N MET A 88 31.06 33.85 31.69
CA MET A 88 31.50 33.31 32.97
C MET A 88 30.99 31.88 33.12
N SER A 89 31.82 31.01 33.69
CA SER A 89 31.48 29.60 33.88
C SER A 89 31.72 29.15 35.31
N THR A 90 30.91 28.21 35.77
CA THR A 90 31.13 27.49 37.02
C THR A 90 30.68 26.04 36.86
N LYS A 91 30.99 25.19 37.84
CA LYS A 91 30.50 23.81 37.89
C LYS A 91 29.55 23.62 39.06
N THR A 92 28.55 22.77 38.89
CA THR A 92 27.67 22.37 39.98
C THR A 92 28.39 21.49 41.00
N ASP A 93 28.06 21.65 42.28
CA ASP A 93 28.56 20.82 43.37
C ASP A 93 27.86 19.45 43.45
N THR A 94 28.16 18.65 44.48
CA THR A 94 27.56 17.33 44.70
C THR A 94 26.05 17.37 45.01
N GLN A 95 25.50 18.55 45.34
CA GLN A 95 24.07 18.79 45.51
C GLN A 95 23.44 19.43 44.27
N GLY A 96 24.17 19.50 43.14
CA GLY A 96 23.72 20.11 41.90
C GLY A 96 23.67 21.64 41.95
N LYS A 97 24.20 22.27 43.01
CA LYS A 97 24.10 23.73 43.22
C LYS A 97 25.23 24.48 42.54
N PHE A 98 24.94 25.69 42.08
CA PHE A 98 25.91 26.61 41.51
C PHE A 98 25.65 28.06 41.96
N THR A 99 26.71 28.87 41.93
CA THR A 99 26.65 30.31 42.21
C THR A 99 27.64 31.04 41.31
N ILE A 100 27.18 32.09 40.64
CA ILE A 100 27.98 33.02 39.84
C ILE A 100 27.65 34.44 40.31
N GLY A 101 28.62 35.10 40.93
CA GLY A 101 28.53 36.51 41.32
C GLY A 101 29.28 37.42 40.36
N GLY A 102 29.32 38.72 40.67
CA GLY A 102 30.04 39.70 39.84
C GLY A 102 29.26 40.19 38.62
N LEU A 103 27.93 39.99 38.61
CA LEU A 103 27.08 40.29 37.47
C LEU A 103 26.52 41.72 37.59
N GLY A 104 26.69 42.57 36.57
CA GLY A 104 25.99 43.85 36.53
C GLY A 104 24.47 43.66 36.36
N SER A 105 23.69 44.73 36.47
CA SER A 105 22.29 44.68 36.04
C SER A 105 22.20 44.41 34.53
N GLY A 106 21.20 43.63 34.11
CA GLY A 106 20.98 43.28 32.71
C GLY A 106 20.43 41.87 32.50
N ASP A 107 20.27 41.51 31.23
CA ASP A 107 19.72 40.23 30.82
C ASP A 107 20.82 39.19 30.58
N TYR A 108 20.63 38.01 31.16
CA TYR A 108 21.58 36.90 31.09
C TYR A 108 20.93 35.64 30.52
N THR A 109 21.70 34.94 29.69
CA THR A 109 21.40 33.58 29.22
C THR A 109 22.28 32.60 29.97
N VAL A 110 21.66 31.60 30.59
CA VAL A 110 22.35 30.53 31.33
C VAL A 110 22.21 29.23 30.55
N THR A 111 23.32 28.62 30.15
CA THR A 111 23.35 27.33 29.46
C THR A 111 24.11 26.32 30.30
N VAL A 112 23.51 25.13 30.49
CA VAL A 112 24.06 24.03 31.25
C VAL A 112 24.52 22.92 30.31
N PHE A 113 25.74 22.43 30.54
CA PHE A 113 26.37 21.33 29.83
C PHE A 113 26.69 20.21 30.82
N ALA A 114 26.15 19.02 30.61
CA ALA A 114 26.41 17.86 31.45
C ALA A 114 26.57 16.60 30.59
N THR A 115 27.48 15.70 30.99
CA THR A 115 27.71 14.45 30.27
C THR A 115 26.46 13.57 30.34
N HIS A 116 26.03 13.00 29.21
CA HIS A 116 24.80 12.21 29.06
C HIS A 116 23.48 13.00 29.08
N PHE A 117 23.52 14.34 29.06
CA PHE A 117 22.34 15.20 29.00
C PHE A 117 22.40 16.12 27.77
N LEU A 118 21.23 16.57 27.32
CA LEU A 118 21.12 17.62 26.31
C LEU A 118 21.54 18.98 26.89
N ASN A 119 22.23 19.78 26.08
CA ASN A 119 22.57 21.16 26.46
C ASN A 119 21.28 21.95 26.70
N THR A 120 21.11 22.47 27.91
CA THR A 120 19.86 23.08 28.34
C THR A 120 20.08 24.57 28.61
N THR A 121 19.33 25.43 27.94
CA THR A 121 19.35 26.88 28.17
C THR A 121 18.14 27.29 29.01
N ALA A 122 18.37 27.95 30.14
CA ALA A 122 17.32 28.48 30.99
C ALA A 122 16.62 29.69 30.32
N PRO A 123 15.38 30.02 30.74
CA PRO A 123 14.76 31.29 30.36
C PRO A 123 15.68 32.49 30.67
N THR A 124 15.55 33.57 29.89
CA THR A 124 16.32 34.80 30.09
C THR A 124 16.15 35.33 31.51
N VAL A 125 17.27 35.60 32.17
CA VAL A 125 17.33 36.10 33.54
C VAL A 125 17.57 37.60 33.51
N ALA A 126 16.54 38.38 33.81
CA ALA A 126 16.68 39.82 34.04
C ALA A 126 17.15 40.05 35.48
N LEU A 127 18.36 40.57 35.64
CA LEU A 127 18.98 40.81 36.95
C LEU A 127 19.02 42.30 37.26
N GLY A 128 18.45 42.71 38.39
CA GLY A 128 18.56 44.06 38.94
C GLY A 128 19.89 44.34 39.63
N ASP A 129 20.13 45.60 39.99
CA ASP A 129 21.36 46.06 40.65
C ASP A 129 21.53 45.38 42.02
N GLY A 130 22.62 44.61 42.19
CA GLY A 130 22.87 43.83 43.42
C GLY A 130 21.89 42.69 43.71
N GLU A 131 21.02 42.31 42.77
CA GLU A 131 20.00 41.29 42.98
C GLU A 131 20.60 39.87 43.07
N VAL A 132 19.99 39.00 43.89
CA VAL A 132 20.29 37.56 43.92
C VAL A 132 19.15 36.79 43.27
N TYR A 133 19.36 36.31 42.06
CA TYR A 133 18.38 35.53 41.31
C TYR A 133 18.60 34.03 41.52
N ARG A 134 17.51 33.27 41.73
CA ARG A 134 17.54 31.82 41.97
C ARG A 134 16.88 31.04 40.85
N LEU A 135 17.60 30.09 40.26
CA LEU A 135 17.14 29.23 39.17
C LEU A 135 17.05 27.77 39.60
N SER A 136 16.10 27.05 39.02
CA SER A 136 16.09 25.58 39.00
C SER A 136 16.07 25.15 37.54
N ILE A 137 17.06 24.37 37.12
CA ILE A 137 17.23 23.93 35.73
C ILE A 137 17.06 22.42 35.68
N THR A 138 16.12 21.93 34.88
CA THR A 138 15.90 20.50 34.66
C THR A 138 16.58 20.08 33.35
N ALA A 139 17.69 19.35 33.44
CA ALA A 139 18.42 18.86 32.27
C ALA A 139 17.79 17.55 31.77
N THR A 140 17.58 17.43 30.45
CA THR A 140 16.97 16.23 29.86
C THR A 140 18.05 15.21 29.49
N PRO A 141 17.97 13.94 29.96
CA PRO A 141 18.92 12.90 29.58
C PRO A 141 18.90 12.62 28.07
N ILE A 142 20.05 12.29 27.49
CA ILE A 142 20.12 11.78 26.11
C ILE A 142 19.57 10.35 26.13
N PRO A 143 18.54 10.01 25.33
CA PRO A 143 18.00 8.65 25.31
C PRO A 143 19.08 7.67 24.83
N GLN A 144 19.51 6.75 25.71
CA GLN A 144 20.60 5.80 25.42
C GLN A 144 20.14 4.50 24.76
N SER A 145 18.83 4.29 24.58
CA SER A 145 18.28 3.07 23.98
C SER A 145 17.06 3.38 23.13
N SER A 146 17.18 3.25 21.80
CA SER A 146 16.04 2.96 20.95
C SER A 146 15.79 1.46 21.00
N THR A 147 14.75 1.01 21.69
CA THR A 147 14.32 -0.39 21.61
C THR A 147 13.57 -0.59 20.29
N THR A 148 14.26 -1.14 19.29
CA THR A 148 13.60 -1.63 18.08
C THR A 148 12.86 -2.91 18.45
N VAL A 149 11.53 -2.85 18.52
CA VAL A 149 10.69 -4.05 18.62
C VAL A 149 10.54 -4.62 17.21
N GLU A 150 11.29 -5.65 16.90
CA GLU A 150 11.18 -6.36 15.61
C GLU A 150 10.02 -7.36 15.70
N VAL A 151 8.84 -6.97 15.23
CA VAL A 151 7.69 -7.87 15.13
C VAL A 151 7.88 -8.76 13.90
N THR A 152 8.32 -10.00 14.11
CA THR A 152 8.39 -11.01 13.04
C THR A 152 7.02 -11.69 12.94
N ALA A 153 6.21 -11.29 11.94
CA ALA A 153 5.00 -12.02 11.59
C ALA A 153 5.37 -13.30 10.80
N SER A 154 4.64 -14.38 11.02
CA SER A 154 4.77 -15.59 10.20
C SER A 154 4.27 -15.35 8.77
N GLU A 155 4.75 -16.12 7.80
CA GLU A 155 4.32 -16.03 6.40
C GLU A 155 2.79 -16.21 6.26
N GLN A 156 2.20 -17.11 7.06
CA GLN A 156 0.76 -17.35 7.08
C GLN A 156 -0.04 -16.15 7.60
N GLU A 157 0.47 -15.43 8.61
CA GLU A 157 -0.16 -14.21 9.11
C GLU A 157 -0.07 -13.09 8.09
N ILE A 158 1.07 -12.96 7.39
CA ILE A 158 1.25 -11.99 6.31
C ILE A 158 0.29 -12.29 5.16
N ALA A 159 0.23 -13.55 4.70
CA ALA A 159 -0.67 -13.99 3.64
C ALA A 159 -2.15 -13.75 4.02
N THR A 160 -2.53 -14.02 5.27
CA THR A 160 -3.90 -13.76 5.77
C THR A 160 -4.21 -12.26 5.75
N ALA A 161 -3.27 -11.41 6.18
CA ALA A 161 -3.47 -9.96 6.17
C ALA A 161 -3.58 -9.42 4.74
N GLN A 162 -2.76 -9.91 3.81
CA GLN A 162 -2.81 -9.54 2.40
C GLN A 162 -4.13 -9.99 1.76
N LEU A 163 -4.58 -11.22 2.02
CA LEU A 163 -5.84 -11.76 1.53
C LEU A 163 -7.03 -10.88 1.95
N HIS A 164 -7.11 -10.47 3.22
CA HIS A 164 -8.18 -9.59 3.70
C HIS A 164 -8.19 -8.20 3.05
N LEU A 165 -7.04 -7.75 2.52
CA LEU A 165 -6.98 -6.51 1.73
C LEU A 165 -7.44 -6.79 0.30
N GLU A 166 -7.01 -7.90 -0.29
CA GLU A 166 -7.37 -8.34 -1.64
C GLU A 166 -8.88 -8.57 -1.78
N GLU A 167 -9.54 -9.17 -0.79
CA GLU A 167 -11.00 -9.36 -0.71
C GLU A 167 -11.82 -8.05 -0.74
N LYS A 168 -11.20 -6.90 -0.51
CA LYS A 168 -11.86 -5.58 -0.59
C LYS A 168 -11.66 -4.90 -1.94
N GLN A 169 -10.80 -5.44 -2.80
CA GLN A 169 -10.44 -4.82 -4.07
C GLN A 169 -11.60 -4.92 -5.06
N ARG A 170 -11.98 -3.77 -5.63
CA ARG A 170 -13.05 -3.67 -6.61
C ARG A 170 -12.67 -2.79 -7.79
N ILE A 171 -12.70 -3.30 -9.01
CA ILE A 171 -12.62 -2.47 -10.22
C ILE A 171 -13.92 -1.67 -10.34
N LEU A 172 -13.79 -0.35 -10.54
CA LEU A 172 -14.90 0.61 -10.61
C LEU A 172 -15.81 0.62 -9.37
N GLY A 173 -15.35 0.04 -8.26
CA GLY A 173 -16.06 0.02 -6.98
C GLY A 173 -17.05 -1.13 -6.81
N PHE A 174 -17.35 -1.92 -7.85
CA PHE A 174 -18.33 -3.01 -7.76
C PHE A 174 -17.90 -4.33 -8.41
N VAL A 175 -16.97 -4.33 -9.37
CA VAL A 175 -16.48 -5.57 -9.99
C VAL A 175 -15.39 -6.17 -9.10
N PRO A 176 -15.49 -7.43 -8.64
CA PRO A 176 -14.46 -8.07 -7.82
C PRO A 176 -13.08 -8.03 -8.49
N ASN A 177 -12.03 -7.75 -7.73
CA ASN A 177 -10.64 -7.88 -8.19
C ASN A 177 -9.78 -8.59 -7.14
N PHE A 178 -10.28 -9.72 -6.65
CA PHE A 178 -9.69 -10.44 -5.51
C PHE A 178 -8.47 -11.27 -5.89
N TYR A 179 -8.32 -11.59 -7.17
CA TYR A 179 -7.25 -12.44 -7.71
C TYR A 179 -6.11 -11.62 -8.31
N THR A 180 -6.03 -10.32 -8.03
CA THR A 180 -4.89 -9.49 -8.42
C THR A 180 -4.11 -9.07 -7.19
N SER A 181 -2.83 -9.45 -7.13
CA SER A 181 -1.92 -8.91 -6.13
C SER A 181 -1.14 -7.73 -6.68
N TYR A 182 -1.25 -6.57 -6.02
CA TYR A 182 -0.43 -5.39 -6.29
C TYR A 182 0.86 -5.35 -5.46
N VAL A 183 1.04 -6.32 -4.55
CA VAL A 183 2.27 -6.53 -3.80
C VAL A 183 3.10 -7.54 -4.59
N TRP A 184 4.23 -7.12 -5.16
CA TRP A 184 4.99 -7.96 -6.07
C TRP A 184 5.52 -9.23 -5.41
N ASP A 185 5.91 -9.14 -4.15
CA ASP A 185 6.43 -10.19 -3.28
C ASP A 185 5.38 -10.66 -2.25
N ALA A 186 4.10 -10.68 -2.64
CA ALA A 186 3.04 -11.17 -1.77
C ALA A 186 3.35 -12.58 -1.25
N ALA A 187 3.02 -12.83 0.02
CA ALA A 187 3.17 -14.13 0.64
C ALA A 187 2.24 -15.13 -0.06
N PRO A 188 2.71 -16.36 -0.33
CA PRO A 188 1.90 -17.38 -0.99
C PRO A 188 0.70 -17.76 -0.12
N LEU A 189 -0.43 -18.02 -0.76
CA LEU A 189 -1.63 -18.49 -0.07
C LEU A 189 -1.52 -19.99 0.23
N ASP A 190 -1.94 -20.42 1.42
CA ASP A 190 -2.11 -21.84 1.71
C ASP A 190 -3.41 -22.39 1.08
N ALA A 191 -3.59 -23.72 1.11
CA ALA A 191 -4.76 -24.37 0.53
C ALA A 191 -6.10 -23.90 1.15
N LYS A 192 -6.11 -23.53 2.44
CA LYS A 192 -7.31 -23.05 3.12
C LYS A 192 -7.65 -21.63 2.66
N GLN A 193 -6.65 -20.77 2.54
CA GLN A 193 -6.76 -19.40 2.05
C GLN A 193 -7.23 -19.35 0.59
N LYS A 194 -6.66 -20.20 -0.28
CA LYS A 194 -7.09 -20.35 -1.69
C LYS A 194 -8.56 -20.75 -1.79
N MET A 195 -8.95 -21.77 -1.02
CA MET A 195 -10.33 -22.22 -1.01
C MET A 195 -11.28 -21.15 -0.44
N ALA A 196 -10.88 -20.47 0.64
CA ALA A 196 -11.65 -19.35 1.19
C ALA A 196 -11.85 -18.23 0.16
N LEU A 197 -10.80 -17.84 -0.57
CA LEU A 197 -10.87 -16.85 -1.65
C LEU A 197 -11.82 -17.28 -2.78
N SER A 198 -11.81 -18.57 -3.14
CA SER A 198 -12.73 -19.13 -4.15
C SER A 198 -14.19 -19.02 -3.74
N PHE A 199 -14.52 -19.37 -2.49
CA PHE A 199 -15.86 -19.23 -1.96
C PHE A 199 -16.26 -17.77 -1.78
N HIS A 200 -15.34 -16.92 -1.31
CA HIS A 200 -15.58 -15.49 -1.17
C HIS A 200 -15.96 -14.87 -2.52
N SER A 201 -15.25 -15.23 -3.59
CA SER A 201 -15.60 -14.73 -4.92
C SER A 201 -16.87 -15.34 -5.49
N LEU A 202 -17.13 -16.63 -5.28
CA LEU A 202 -18.36 -17.26 -5.77
C LEU A 202 -19.60 -16.64 -5.14
N LEU A 203 -19.54 -16.36 -3.83
CA LEU A 203 -20.63 -15.79 -3.06
C LEU A 203 -20.75 -14.26 -3.20
N ASP A 204 -19.89 -13.65 -4.03
CA ASP A 204 -19.94 -12.23 -4.28
C ASP A 204 -21.25 -11.82 -4.99
N PRO A 205 -21.89 -10.71 -4.59
CA PRO A 205 -23.12 -10.24 -5.23
C PRO A 205 -23.00 -9.94 -6.74
N PHE A 206 -21.78 -9.71 -7.26
CA PHE A 206 -21.56 -9.47 -8.68
C PHE A 206 -21.65 -10.76 -9.52
N THR A 207 -21.34 -11.92 -8.94
CA THR A 207 -21.34 -13.23 -9.63
C THR A 207 -22.66 -13.58 -10.32
N PRO A 208 -23.85 -13.47 -9.67
CA PRO A 208 -25.12 -13.69 -10.36
C PRO A 208 -25.39 -12.65 -11.47
N PHE A 209 -24.89 -11.42 -11.32
CA PHE A 209 -25.00 -10.41 -12.38
C PHE A 209 -24.14 -10.78 -13.59
N GLU A 210 -22.92 -11.26 -13.37
CA GLU A 210 -22.02 -11.76 -14.41
C GLU A 210 -22.66 -12.91 -15.21
N ALA A 211 -23.22 -13.91 -14.52
CA ALA A 211 -23.94 -15.00 -15.15
C ALA A 211 -25.14 -14.52 -15.99
N ALA A 212 -25.89 -13.53 -15.47
CA ALA A 212 -27.01 -12.92 -16.18
C ALA A 212 -26.57 -12.16 -17.44
N ALA A 213 -25.48 -11.39 -17.34
CA ALA A 213 -24.91 -10.67 -18.48
C ALA A 213 -24.44 -11.64 -19.58
N ALA A 214 -23.71 -12.69 -19.20
CA ALA A 214 -23.27 -13.73 -20.12
C ALA A 214 -24.45 -14.41 -20.83
N ALA A 215 -25.46 -14.85 -20.07
CA ALA A 215 -26.66 -15.48 -20.63
C ALA A 215 -27.45 -14.55 -21.57
N GLY A 216 -27.55 -13.27 -21.23
CA GLY A 216 -28.20 -12.26 -22.07
C GLY A 216 -27.48 -12.06 -23.39
N ALA A 217 -26.16 -11.99 -23.35
CA ALA A 217 -25.37 -11.84 -24.55
C ALA A 217 -25.38 -13.10 -25.43
N GLU A 218 -25.32 -14.29 -24.85
CA GLU A 218 -25.51 -15.55 -25.57
C GLU A 218 -26.88 -15.62 -26.27
N GLN A 219 -27.95 -15.19 -25.59
CA GLN A 219 -29.30 -15.14 -26.14
C GLN A 219 -29.39 -14.18 -27.34
N VAL A 220 -28.83 -12.97 -27.22
CA VAL A 220 -28.81 -11.97 -28.30
C VAL A 220 -27.97 -12.45 -29.49
N ALA A 221 -26.85 -13.11 -29.22
CA ALA A 221 -25.99 -13.67 -30.26
C ALA A 221 -26.58 -14.94 -30.91
N GLY A 222 -27.67 -15.47 -30.39
CA GLY A 222 -28.30 -16.70 -30.86
C GLY A 222 -27.41 -17.94 -30.63
N LEU A 223 -26.52 -17.89 -29.65
CA LEU A 223 -25.66 -19.01 -29.27
C LEU A 223 -26.45 -20.04 -28.47
N GLN A 224 -25.97 -21.29 -28.48
CA GLN A 224 -26.62 -22.42 -27.81
C GLN A 224 -28.10 -22.56 -28.20
N SER A 225 -28.40 -22.56 -29.51
CA SER A 225 -29.78 -22.57 -30.03
C SER A 225 -30.61 -23.75 -29.50
N GLY A 226 -29.97 -24.84 -29.06
CA GLY A 226 -30.61 -25.98 -28.40
C GLY A 226 -31.32 -25.65 -27.08
N TYR A 227 -30.97 -24.53 -26.42
CA TYR A 227 -31.68 -24.06 -25.23
C TYR A 227 -32.99 -23.33 -25.53
N GLY A 228 -33.25 -23.02 -26.79
CA GLY A 228 -34.46 -22.31 -27.21
C GLY A 228 -34.38 -20.80 -26.93
N SER A 229 -35.51 -20.12 -27.19
CA SER A 229 -35.68 -18.68 -27.06
C SER A 229 -36.57 -18.30 -25.88
N GLY A 230 -36.74 -16.99 -25.64
CA GLY A 230 -37.60 -16.49 -24.57
C GLY A 230 -37.02 -16.72 -23.16
N ALA A 231 -37.88 -16.60 -22.14
CA ALA A 231 -37.46 -16.67 -20.74
C ALA A 231 -36.91 -18.04 -20.34
N GLU A 232 -37.46 -19.13 -20.87
CA GLU A 232 -36.96 -20.49 -20.61
C GLU A 232 -35.55 -20.69 -21.15
N GLY A 233 -35.31 -20.29 -22.40
CA GLY A 233 -33.99 -20.36 -23.01
C GLY A 233 -32.97 -19.47 -22.31
N TYR A 234 -33.38 -18.30 -21.83
CA TYR A 234 -32.54 -17.44 -21.01
C TYR A 234 -32.20 -18.10 -19.66
N GLY A 235 -33.17 -18.70 -18.98
CA GLY A 235 -32.95 -19.40 -17.70
C GLY A 235 -31.98 -20.58 -17.83
N LYS A 236 -32.05 -21.33 -18.92
CA LYS A 236 -31.08 -22.40 -19.24
C LYS A 236 -29.66 -21.87 -19.43
N ARG A 237 -29.49 -20.77 -20.20
CA ARG A 237 -28.20 -20.10 -20.38
C ARG A 237 -27.65 -19.53 -19.08
N TYR A 238 -28.50 -18.92 -18.26
CA TYR A 238 -28.13 -18.41 -16.94
C TYR A 238 -27.63 -19.52 -16.03
N GLY A 239 -28.35 -20.64 -15.95
CA GLY A 239 -27.93 -21.79 -15.16
C GLY A 239 -26.61 -22.39 -15.64
N ALA A 240 -26.41 -22.50 -16.96
CA ALA A 240 -25.16 -22.95 -17.55
C ALA A 240 -24.00 -22.00 -17.23
N ALA A 241 -24.16 -20.69 -17.45
CA ALA A 241 -23.15 -19.68 -17.15
C ALA A 241 -22.78 -19.65 -15.66
N TYR A 242 -23.76 -19.77 -14.76
CA TYR A 242 -23.48 -19.85 -13.33
C TYR A 242 -22.73 -21.13 -12.95
N ALA A 243 -23.04 -22.26 -13.61
CA ALA A 243 -22.31 -23.52 -13.41
C ALA A 243 -20.87 -23.43 -13.92
N ASP A 244 -20.64 -22.78 -15.07
CA ASP A 244 -19.31 -22.50 -15.60
C ASP A 244 -18.49 -21.65 -14.61
N ILE A 245 -19.08 -20.57 -14.07
CA ILE A 245 -18.43 -19.73 -13.06
C ILE A 245 -18.13 -20.53 -11.79
N PHE A 246 -19.06 -21.36 -11.32
CA PHE A 246 -18.86 -22.22 -10.15
C PHE A 246 -17.67 -23.17 -10.36
N VAL A 247 -17.61 -23.85 -11.51
CA VAL A 247 -16.52 -24.76 -11.86
C VAL A 247 -15.20 -24.01 -11.91
N SER A 248 -15.16 -22.85 -12.59
CA SER A 248 -13.94 -22.04 -12.69
C SER A 248 -13.44 -21.61 -11.31
N ARG A 249 -14.30 -21.03 -10.46
CA ARG A 249 -13.89 -20.57 -9.13
C ARG A 249 -13.48 -21.70 -8.21
N ILE A 250 -14.31 -22.73 -8.07
CA ILE A 250 -14.07 -23.77 -7.06
C ILE A 250 -12.97 -24.73 -7.52
N ILE A 251 -12.96 -25.11 -8.79
CA ILE A 251 -11.99 -26.07 -9.32
C ILE A 251 -10.74 -25.33 -9.82
N GLY A 252 -10.90 -24.35 -10.71
CA GLY A 252 -9.79 -23.62 -11.34
C GLY A 252 -9.01 -22.72 -10.39
N ASP A 253 -9.68 -22.01 -9.48
CA ASP A 253 -9.05 -21.03 -8.59
C ASP A 253 -8.84 -21.50 -7.14
N GLY A 254 -9.63 -22.49 -6.70
CA GLY A 254 -9.56 -23.03 -5.34
C GLY A 254 -8.83 -24.37 -5.28
N LEU A 255 -9.42 -25.40 -5.87
CA LEU A 255 -8.99 -26.78 -5.71
C LEU A 255 -7.67 -27.08 -6.43
N LEU A 256 -7.59 -26.82 -7.73
CA LEU A 256 -6.40 -27.14 -8.52
C LEU A 256 -5.17 -26.34 -8.06
N PRO A 257 -5.24 -25.03 -7.76
CA PRO A 257 -4.11 -24.28 -7.22
C PRO A 257 -3.66 -24.80 -5.85
N SER A 258 -4.58 -25.34 -5.05
CA SER A 258 -4.25 -26.01 -3.79
C SER A 258 -3.53 -27.36 -4.00
N VAL A 259 -3.98 -28.15 -4.98
CA VAL A 259 -3.38 -29.46 -5.32
C VAL A 259 -1.99 -29.29 -5.93
N PHE A 260 -1.85 -28.38 -6.89
CA PHE A 260 -0.59 -28.12 -7.60
C PHE A 260 0.34 -27.18 -6.84
N ARG A 261 -0.11 -26.60 -5.72
CA ARG A 261 0.66 -25.63 -4.92
C ARG A 261 1.06 -24.41 -5.75
N GLN A 262 0.09 -23.86 -6.46
CA GLN A 262 0.22 -22.67 -7.28
C GLN A 262 -0.64 -21.56 -6.70
N ASP A 263 -0.16 -20.33 -6.78
CA ASP A 263 -0.88 -19.14 -6.38
C ASP A 263 -1.88 -18.79 -7.49
N PRO A 264 -3.18 -18.68 -7.20
CA PRO A 264 -4.19 -18.38 -8.20
C PRO A 264 -4.20 -16.89 -8.61
N ARG A 265 -3.37 -16.04 -7.99
CA ARG A 265 -3.41 -14.60 -8.24
C ARG A 265 -2.54 -14.19 -9.43
N TYR A 266 -3.05 -13.26 -10.22
CA TYR A 266 -2.24 -12.45 -11.12
C TYR A 266 -1.40 -11.45 -10.32
N PHE A 267 -0.09 -11.43 -10.56
CA PHE A 267 0.83 -10.50 -9.91
C PHE A 267 1.04 -9.27 -10.81
N TYR A 268 0.43 -8.15 -10.44
CA TYR A 268 0.51 -6.92 -11.21
C TYR A 268 1.96 -6.44 -11.34
N ARG A 269 2.43 -6.22 -12.57
CA ARG A 269 3.82 -5.82 -12.81
C ARG A 269 4.00 -4.31 -12.76
N GLY A 270 3.20 -3.54 -13.50
CA GLY A 270 3.15 -2.08 -13.43
C GLY A 270 4.37 -1.31 -13.99
N THR A 271 5.55 -1.92 -14.04
CA THR A 271 6.80 -1.29 -14.47
C THR A 271 7.37 -1.90 -15.75
N GLY A 272 8.11 -1.08 -16.51
CA GLY A 272 8.71 -1.45 -17.80
C GLY A 272 7.94 -0.92 -19.02
N SER A 273 8.48 -1.20 -20.22
CA SER A 273 7.86 -0.81 -21.50
C SER A 273 6.51 -1.50 -21.72
N VAL A 274 5.62 -0.89 -22.50
CA VAL A 274 4.32 -1.46 -22.89
C VAL A 274 4.44 -2.89 -23.42
N GLY A 275 5.32 -3.14 -24.41
CA GLY A 275 5.49 -4.48 -24.99
C GLY A 275 5.98 -5.53 -23.98
N SER A 276 6.88 -5.15 -23.07
CA SER A 276 7.34 -6.07 -22.02
C SER A 276 6.23 -6.43 -21.03
N ARG A 277 5.34 -5.48 -20.73
CA ARG A 277 4.20 -5.67 -19.82
C ARG A 277 3.09 -6.50 -20.47
N MET A 278 2.76 -6.22 -21.74
CA MET A 278 1.87 -7.07 -22.54
C MET A 278 2.36 -8.52 -22.60
N TRP A 279 3.64 -8.72 -22.93
CA TRP A 279 4.21 -10.08 -22.96
C TRP A 279 4.18 -10.77 -21.59
N TYR A 280 4.39 -10.02 -20.51
CA TYR A 280 4.31 -10.56 -19.15
C TYR A 280 2.88 -11.03 -18.82
N ALA A 281 1.88 -10.19 -19.10
CA ALA A 281 0.47 -10.50 -18.88
C ALA A 281 -0.02 -11.66 -19.75
N ALA A 282 0.29 -11.66 -21.05
CA ALA A 282 -0.07 -12.79 -21.91
C ALA A 282 0.60 -14.11 -21.48
N ARG A 283 1.78 -14.02 -20.85
CA ARG A 283 2.52 -15.19 -20.37
C ARG A 283 1.94 -15.77 -19.07
N SER A 284 1.26 -15.00 -18.22
CA SER A 284 0.75 -15.51 -16.94
C SER A 284 -0.35 -16.56 -17.11
N ALA A 285 -1.10 -16.54 -18.21
CA ALA A 285 -1.98 -17.66 -18.59
C ALA A 285 -1.25 -19.02 -18.64
N PHE A 286 0.04 -19.02 -18.98
CA PHE A 286 0.86 -20.24 -19.09
C PHE A 286 1.83 -20.44 -17.92
N VAL A 287 2.03 -19.43 -17.08
CA VAL A 287 3.04 -19.46 -16.01
C VAL A 287 2.47 -18.84 -14.74
N ALA A 288 2.36 -19.64 -13.70
CA ALA A 288 1.92 -19.22 -12.37
C ALA A 288 3.11 -19.11 -11.41
N ARG A 289 2.90 -18.42 -10.28
CA ARG A 289 3.83 -18.46 -9.16
C ARG A 289 3.47 -19.64 -8.27
N GLY A 290 4.43 -20.50 -7.95
CA GLY A 290 4.24 -21.57 -6.98
C GLY A 290 4.23 -21.05 -5.54
N ASP A 291 3.71 -21.86 -4.62
CA ASP A 291 3.75 -21.58 -3.17
C ASP A 291 5.18 -21.51 -2.62
N ASN A 292 6.16 -21.96 -3.40
CA ASN A 292 7.59 -21.83 -3.14
C ASN A 292 8.19 -20.49 -3.62
N GLY A 293 7.37 -19.57 -4.13
CA GLY A 293 7.76 -18.26 -4.67
C GLY A 293 8.38 -18.29 -6.06
N LYS A 294 8.53 -19.46 -6.71
CA LYS A 294 9.15 -19.60 -8.03
C LYS A 294 8.10 -19.57 -9.14
N TRP A 295 8.50 -19.13 -10.32
CA TRP A 295 7.66 -19.19 -11.51
C TRP A 295 7.75 -20.57 -12.16
N GLU A 296 6.60 -21.16 -12.48
CA GLU A 296 6.47 -22.51 -13.02
C GLU A 296 5.30 -22.59 -14.01
N PRO A 297 5.21 -23.63 -14.87
CA PRO A 297 4.07 -23.79 -15.78
C PRO A 297 2.75 -23.79 -15.00
N ASN A 298 1.74 -23.07 -15.50
CA ASN A 298 0.43 -22.92 -14.85
C ASN A 298 -0.41 -24.20 -15.03
N TYR A 299 -0.10 -25.25 -14.28
CA TYR A 299 -0.83 -26.50 -14.33
C TYR A 299 -2.28 -26.35 -13.86
N SER A 300 -2.51 -25.55 -12.81
CA SER A 300 -3.84 -25.35 -12.26
C SER A 300 -4.77 -24.61 -13.21
N GLY A 301 -4.32 -23.50 -13.81
CA GLY A 301 -5.12 -22.74 -14.78
C GLY A 301 -5.38 -23.56 -16.04
N LEU A 302 -4.32 -24.10 -16.67
CA LEU A 302 -4.47 -24.89 -17.89
C LEU A 302 -5.40 -26.10 -17.69
N LEU A 303 -5.19 -26.90 -16.64
CA LEU A 303 -6.08 -28.04 -16.37
C LEU A 303 -7.49 -27.59 -15.95
N GLY A 304 -7.61 -26.45 -15.26
CA GLY A 304 -8.87 -25.83 -14.91
C GLY A 304 -9.70 -25.51 -16.15
N ASP A 305 -9.10 -24.86 -17.14
CA ASP A 305 -9.75 -24.51 -18.41
C ASP A 305 -10.24 -25.71 -19.19
N PHE A 306 -9.38 -26.72 -19.38
CA PHE A 306 -9.78 -27.92 -20.11
C PHE A 306 -10.80 -28.75 -19.32
N THR A 307 -10.73 -28.74 -17.98
CA THR A 307 -11.74 -29.39 -17.14
C THR A 307 -13.07 -28.67 -17.24
N SER A 308 -13.08 -27.34 -17.17
CA SER A 308 -14.25 -26.50 -17.35
C SER A 308 -14.89 -26.77 -18.71
N ALA A 309 -14.12 -26.66 -19.79
CA ALA A 309 -14.56 -26.97 -21.14
C ALA A 309 -15.10 -28.41 -21.28
N GLY A 310 -14.54 -29.38 -20.57
CA GLY A 310 -15.01 -30.76 -20.54
C GLY A 310 -16.35 -30.92 -19.82
N ILE A 311 -16.52 -30.26 -18.68
CA ILE A 311 -17.77 -30.27 -17.90
C ILE A 311 -18.87 -29.52 -18.68
N SER A 312 -18.58 -28.33 -19.24
CA SER A 312 -19.53 -27.59 -20.07
C SER A 312 -19.99 -28.40 -21.27
N ASN A 313 -19.07 -29.12 -21.91
CA ASN A 313 -19.37 -30.03 -23.01
C ASN A 313 -20.29 -31.19 -22.59
N ALA A 314 -20.27 -31.63 -21.33
CA ALA A 314 -21.11 -32.72 -20.85
C ALA A 314 -22.60 -32.35 -20.76
N TYR A 315 -22.92 -31.11 -20.35
CA TYR A 315 -24.31 -30.63 -20.26
C TYR A 315 -24.79 -29.81 -21.47
N SER A 316 -23.90 -29.44 -22.39
CA SER A 316 -24.24 -28.76 -23.65
C SER A 316 -25.14 -29.62 -24.55
N SER A 317 -25.77 -29.01 -25.56
CA SER A 317 -26.59 -29.71 -26.56
C SER A 317 -25.81 -30.86 -27.22
N PRO A 318 -26.44 -32.05 -27.48
CA PRO A 318 -25.76 -33.18 -28.12
C PRO A 318 -25.08 -32.86 -29.46
N SER A 319 -25.58 -31.87 -30.20
CA SER A 319 -25.00 -31.41 -31.47
C SER A 319 -23.62 -30.76 -31.32
N ASP A 320 -23.30 -30.27 -30.13
CA ASP A 320 -22.14 -29.42 -29.87
C ASP A 320 -21.08 -30.17 -29.05
N ARG A 321 -21.32 -31.46 -28.73
CA ARG A 321 -20.43 -32.27 -27.90
C ARG A 321 -19.29 -32.89 -28.69
N GLY A 322 -18.10 -32.92 -28.11
CA GLY A 322 -17.01 -33.77 -28.60
C GLY A 322 -15.63 -33.40 -28.06
N LEU A 323 -14.67 -34.32 -28.19
CA LEU A 323 -13.29 -34.07 -27.76
C LEU A 323 -12.68 -32.85 -28.48
N GLY A 324 -12.95 -32.70 -29.78
CA GLY A 324 -12.50 -31.54 -30.55
C GLY A 324 -13.06 -30.23 -30.02
N THR A 325 -14.35 -30.21 -29.66
CA THR A 325 -14.99 -29.03 -29.05
C THR A 325 -14.40 -28.71 -27.69
N THR A 326 -14.18 -29.71 -26.83
CA THR A 326 -13.54 -29.52 -25.52
C THR A 326 -12.14 -28.92 -25.65
N LEU A 327 -11.31 -29.45 -26.55
CA LEU A 327 -9.95 -28.92 -26.78
C LEU A 327 -9.98 -27.49 -27.33
N GLN A 328 -10.91 -27.20 -28.25
CA GLN A 328 -11.07 -25.86 -28.80
C GLN A 328 -11.53 -24.85 -27.73
N ASN A 329 -12.53 -25.21 -26.93
CA ASN A 329 -13.06 -24.36 -25.88
C ASN A 329 -12.03 -24.14 -24.76
N GLY A 330 -11.29 -25.18 -24.37
CA GLY A 330 -10.19 -25.02 -23.41
C GLY A 330 -9.12 -24.05 -23.93
N ALA A 331 -8.72 -24.17 -25.20
CA ALA A 331 -7.78 -23.22 -25.80
C ALA A 331 -8.32 -21.78 -25.88
N ILE A 332 -9.64 -21.61 -26.03
CA ILE A 332 -10.29 -20.29 -25.99
C ILE A 332 -10.25 -19.71 -24.58
N LEU A 333 -10.47 -20.52 -23.54
CA LEU A 333 -10.39 -20.08 -22.14
C LEU A 333 -8.97 -19.59 -21.80
N VAL A 334 -7.94 -20.37 -22.16
CA VAL A 334 -6.53 -19.96 -21.98
C VAL A 334 -6.22 -18.63 -22.68
N ALA A 335 -6.75 -18.43 -23.88
CA ALA A 335 -6.59 -17.16 -24.60
C ALA A 335 -7.38 -16.01 -23.94
N GLY A 336 -8.51 -16.31 -23.32
CA GLY A 336 -9.30 -15.41 -22.50
C GLY A 336 -8.53 -14.94 -21.27
N ASP A 337 -7.90 -15.85 -20.54
CA ASP A 337 -7.07 -15.54 -19.36
C ASP A 337 -5.93 -14.59 -19.72
N ALA A 338 -5.22 -14.86 -20.83
CA ALA A 338 -4.14 -14.00 -21.31
C ALA A 338 -4.64 -12.57 -21.62
N PHE A 339 -5.84 -12.45 -22.19
CA PHE A 339 -6.46 -11.16 -22.48
C PHE A 339 -6.94 -10.46 -21.20
N GLU A 340 -7.52 -11.20 -20.25
CA GLU A 340 -7.91 -10.65 -18.95
C GLU A 340 -6.70 -10.12 -18.19
N ASP A 341 -5.61 -10.88 -18.13
CA ASP A 341 -4.36 -10.45 -17.52
C ASP A 341 -3.81 -9.16 -18.16
N GLU A 342 -3.96 -8.99 -19.48
CA GLU A 342 -3.60 -7.74 -20.16
C GLU A 342 -4.49 -6.56 -19.72
N LEU A 343 -5.81 -6.78 -19.60
CA LEU A 343 -6.71 -5.77 -19.05
C LEU A 343 -6.35 -5.42 -17.61
N LEU A 344 -6.00 -6.43 -16.80
CA LEU A 344 -5.53 -6.22 -15.44
C LEU A 344 -4.23 -5.42 -15.44
N GLU A 345 -3.26 -5.75 -16.29
CA GLU A 345 -1.98 -5.06 -16.34
C GLU A 345 -2.12 -3.58 -16.73
N PHE A 346 -3.03 -3.22 -17.64
CA PHE A 346 -3.10 -1.84 -18.15
C PHE A 346 -4.21 -0.98 -17.54
N LEU A 347 -5.30 -1.59 -17.08
CA LEU A 347 -6.49 -0.87 -16.63
C LEU A 347 -6.73 -1.00 -15.12
N SER A 348 -6.50 -2.18 -14.54
CA SER A 348 -6.95 -2.46 -13.17
C SER A 348 -6.39 -1.48 -12.15
N ARG A 349 -5.11 -1.08 -12.28
CA ARG A 349 -4.46 -0.21 -11.30
C ARG A 349 -5.15 1.15 -11.13
N LYS A 350 -5.66 1.73 -12.20
CA LYS A 350 -6.29 3.07 -12.15
C LYS A 350 -7.73 3.01 -11.67
N LEU A 351 -8.36 1.85 -11.77
CA LEU A 351 -9.80 1.66 -11.56
C LEU A 351 -10.12 0.87 -10.30
N THR A 352 -9.14 0.16 -9.76
CA THR A 352 -9.33 -0.67 -8.56
C THR A 352 -9.35 0.23 -7.34
N HIS A 353 -10.45 0.17 -6.60
CA HIS A 353 -10.58 0.74 -5.27
C HIS A 353 -10.02 -0.22 -4.23
N HIS A 354 -9.56 0.33 -3.10
CA HIS A 354 -9.00 -0.41 -1.96
C HIS A 354 -7.69 -1.16 -2.26
N ILE A 355 -6.86 -0.67 -3.18
CA ILE A 355 -5.50 -1.19 -3.33
C ILE A 355 -4.68 -0.86 -2.07
N PRO A 356 -3.91 -1.82 -1.51
CA PRO A 356 -3.08 -1.55 -0.34
C PRO A 356 -2.16 -0.33 -0.52
N PRO A 357 -2.04 0.56 0.49
CA PRO A 357 -1.09 1.67 0.44
C PRO A 357 0.34 1.17 0.21
N GLY A 358 1.06 1.79 -0.73
CA GLY A 358 2.44 1.41 -1.07
C GLY A 358 2.59 0.18 -1.97
N ALA A 359 1.51 -0.55 -2.26
CA ALA A 359 1.53 -1.60 -3.27
C ALA A 359 1.54 -0.97 -4.66
N HIS A 360 2.57 -1.19 -5.47
CA HIS A 360 2.75 -0.55 -6.79
C HIS A 360 3.03 -1.56 -7.92
N GLY A 361 2.96 -2.86 -7.65
CA GLY A 361 3.51 -3.88 -8.51
C GLY A 361 5.02 -4.03 -8.32
N LYS A 362 5.71 -4.40 -9.40
CA LYS A 362 7.14 -4.75 -9.43
C LYS A 362 8.07 -3.55 -9.34
#